data_AF-A0A9E3MV38-F1
#
_entry.id   AF-A0A9E3MV38-F1
#
_cell.length_a   1.000
_cell.length_b   1.000
_cell.length_c   1.000
_cell.angle_alpha   90.00
_cell.angle_beta   90.00
_cell.angle_gamma   90.00
#
_symmetry.space_group_name_H-M   'P 1'
#
loop_
_entity.id
_entity.type
_entity.pdbx_description
1 polymer ?
#
loop_
_entity_poly.entity_id
_entity_poly.type
_entity_poly.pdbx_seq_one_letter_code
_entity_poly.pdbx_strand_id
1 'polypeptide(L)' 'VGLDLYGLHVAVDFLAYVRGQQKFESLDALLKAITDDVQRCRELIEGAQA' A
#
# COMPACT_ATOMS: atom_id res chain seq x y z
N VAL A 1 -14.60 -2.23 10.44
CA VAL A 1 -14.33 -3.48 11.19
C VAL A 1 -13.12 -4.11 10.53
N GLY A 2 -12.00 -4.20 11.24
CA GLY A 2 -10.74 -4.74 10.68
C GLY A 2 -10.75 -6.25 10.72
N LEU A 3 -10.26 -6.88 9.65
CA LEU A 3 -10.02 -8.32 9.60
C LEU A 3 -8.86 -8.64 10.56
N ASP A 4 -9.12 -9.39 11.64
CA ASP A 4 -8.06 -9.91 12.49
C ASP A 4 -7.51 -11.20 11.85
N LEU A 5 -6.28 -11.13 11.35
CA LEU A 5 -5.60 -12.23 10.65
C LEU A 5 -4.46 -12.83 11.47
N TYR A 6 -4.31 -12.48 12.76
CA TYR A 6 -3.26 -13.03 13.59
C TYR A 6 -3.41 -14.57 13.71
N GLY A 7 -2.34 -15.29 13.38
CA GLY A 7 -2.30 -16.76 13.40
C GLY A 7 -2.74 -17.45 12.11
N LEU A 8 -3.14 -16.71 11.08
CA LEU A 8 -3.49 -17.26 9.76
C LEU A 8 -2.31 -17.19 8.78
N HIS A 9 -2.21 -18.17 7.89
CA HIS A 9 -1.25 -18.15 6.79
C HIS A 9 -1.82 -17.34 5.62
N VAL A 10 -1.02 -16.40 5.10
CA VAL A 10 -1.38 -15.54 3.98
C VAL A 10 -0.31 -15.68 2.89
N ALA A 11 -0.74 -15.85 1.64
CA ALA A 11 0.12 -15.77 0.48
C ALA A 11 0.09 -14.34 -0.10
N VAL A 12 1.26 -13.81 -0.47
CA VAL A 12 1.41 -12.46 -1.00
C VAL A 12 2.35 -12.50 -2.19
N ASP A 13 1.93 -11.89 -3.30
CA ASP A 13 2.75 -11.68 -4.49
C ASP A 13 3.18 -10.22 -4.59
N PHE A 14 4.49 -9.99 -4.74
CA PHE A 14 5.04 -8.66 -4.92
C PHE A 14 5.09 -8.31 -6.40
N LEU A 15 4.16 -7.46 -6.83
CA LEU A 15 4.02 -7.08 -8.24
C LEU A 15 4.87 -5.88 -8.63
N ALA A 16 4.98 -4.89 -7.75
CA ALA A 16 5.65 -3.63 -8.06
C ALA A 16 6.21 -2.93 -6.83
N TYR A 17 7.27 -2.15 -7.06
CA TYR A 17 7.83 -1.25 -6.06
C TYR A 17 7.15 0.13 -6.14
N VAL A 18 6.61 0.60 -5.01
CA VAL A 18 5.89 1.87 -4.92
C VAL A 18 6.83 3.02 -4.58
N ARG A 19 7.54 2.91 -3.44
CA ARG A 19 8.52 3.90 -2.95
C ARG A 19 9.35 3.38 -1.77
N GLY A 20 10.37 4.16 -1.41
CA GLY A 20 11.17 3.93 -0.21
C GLY A 20 10.52 4.47 1.06
N GLN A 21 11.15 4.18 2.20
CA GLN A 21 10.80 4.81 3.48
C GLN A 21 11.13 6.31 3.43
N GLN A 22 10.25 7.12 4.02
CA GLN A 22 10.41 8.57 4.08
C GLN A 22 10.00 9.07 5.47
N LYS A 23 10.59 10.20 5.89
CA LYS A 23 10.13 10.93 7.09
C LYS A 23 9.01 11.87 6.69
N PHE A 24 8.09 12.11 7.63
CA PHE A 24 6.98 13.05 7.46
C PHE A 24 7.01 14.08 8.57
N GLU A 25 6.76 15.33 8.20
CA GLU A 25 6.75 16.47 9.12
C GLU A 25 5.44 16.56 9.93
N SER A 26 4.39 15.83 9.53
CA SER A 26 3.11 15.79 10.24
C SER A 26 2.34 14.49 9.98
N LEU A 27 1.32 14.25 10.82
CA LEU A 27 0.38 13.14 10.63
C LEU A 27 -0.41 13.30 9.31
N ASP A 28 -0.85 14.51 8.98
CA ASP A 28 -1.58 14.76 7.74
C ASP A 28 -0.75 14.45 6.50
N ALA A 29 0.56 14.78 6.53
CA ALA A 29 1.48 14.45 5.45
C ALA A 29 1.62 12.92 5.27
N LEU A 30 1.68 12.17 6.38
CA LEU A 30 1.70 10.71 6.35
C LEU A 30 0.39 10.14 5.77
N LEU A 31 -0.77 10.61 6.24
CA LEU A 31 -2.07 10.14 5.77
C LEU A 31 -2.28 10.41 4.28
N LYS A 32 -1.85 11.59 3.81
CA LYS A 32 -1.86 11.93 2.39
C LYS A 32 -0.99 10.96 1.59
N ALA A 33 0.24 10.73 2.03
CA ALA A 33 1.16 9.83 1.33
C ALA A 33 0.63 8.40 1.26
N ILE A 34 0.00 7.89 2.34
CA ILE A 34 -0.65 6.56 2.33
C ILE A 34 -1.79 6.53 1.30
N THR A 35 -2.59 7.59 1.23
CA THR A 35 -3.70 7.67 0.28
C THR A 35 -3.20 7.66 -1.16
N ASP A 36 -2.15 8.42 -1.44
CA ASP A 36 -1.48 8.47 -2.75
C ASP A 36 -0.85 7.09 -3.09
N ASP A 37 -0.24 6.41 -2.11
CA ASP A 37 0.32 5.05 -2.28
C ASP A 37 -0.79 4.03 -2.64
N VAL A 38 -1.96 4.10 -2.02
CA VAL A 38 -3.11 3.22 -2.32
C VAL A 38 -3.63 3.46 -3.74
N GLN A 39 -3.74 4.72 -4.18
CA GLN A 39 -4.15 5.04 -5.54
C GLN A 39 -3.17 4.47 -6.56
N ARG A 40 -1.87 4.71 -6.35
CA ARG A 40 -0.82 4.20 -7.23
C ARG A 40 -0.79 2.67 -7.30
N CYS A 41 -0.98 1.99 -6.17
CA CYS A 41 -1.08 0.52 -6.16
C CYS A 41 -2.23 0.01 -7.02
N ARG A 42 -3.39 0.68 -7.02
CA ARG A 42 -4.55 0.29 -7.84
C ARG A 42 -4.23 0.45 -9.33
N GLU A 43 -3.65 1.58 -9.72
CA GLU A 43 -3.22 1.82 -11.10
C GLU A 43 -2.18 0.80 -11.58
N LEU A 44 -1.22 0.43 -10.72
CA LEU A 44 -0.20 -0.59 -11.02
C LEU A 44 -0.81 -1.99 -11.21
N ILE A 45 -1.82 -2.34 -10.42
CA ILE A 45 -2.53 -3.62 -10.57
C ILE A 45 -3.32 -3.63 -11.89
N GLU A 46 -4.04 -2.55 -12.21
CA GLU A 46 -4.77 -2.44 -13.47
C GLU A 46 -3.83 -2.57 -14.68
N GLY A 47 -2.66 -1.93 -14.64
CA GLY A 47 -1.64 -2.05 -15.68
C GLY A 47 -0.96 -3.42 -15.75
N ALA A 48 -0.91 -4.19 -14.65
CA ALA A 48 -0.36 -5.54 -14.62
C ALA A 48 -1.33 -6.62 -15.13
N GLN A 49 -2.63 -6.31 -15.20
CA GLN A 49 -3.69 -7.23 -15.65
C GLN A 49 -4.08 -7.02 -17.13
N ALA A 50 -3.53 -6.01 -17.81
CA ALA A 50 -3.72 -5.73 -19.24
C ALA A 50 -2.65 -6.41 -20.10
#